data_AF-A0A922DWB4-F1
#
_entry.id   AF-A0A922DWB4-F1
#
_cell.length_a   1.000
_cell.length_b   1.000
_cell.length_c   1.000
_cell.angle_alpha   90.00
_cell.angle_beta   90.00
_cell.angle_gamma   90.00
#
_symmetry.space_group_name_H-M   'P 1'
#
loop_
_entity.id
_entity.type
_entity.pdbx_description
1 polymer ?
#
loop_
_entity_poly.entity_id
_entity_poly.type
_entity_poly.pdbx_seq_one_letter_code
_entity_poly.pdbx_strand_id
1 'polypeptide(L)'
;MMQRAAPLCASNSLPSFPTTLPSRHLIGAPIRNRTTTTSTASYSFRFPLNRLQNLRLALPTLHSTATQEAVETSKTGSGFVEIGYISSVHGLQGEIRVKTSTDFPELRFSEPGIRWLKQQILGRETVQEVELVEGRGHPGQKSWILRFSGIDTVDQAKQLVGSTLLVREHDRPELDEGEYYTRDLVGVRVILKETGEFVGTVANVYNYGASDLLHVKLDSSLNILDKTGKPRPTETVVSDHLVWVPFVEAIVPHVDMNRREIQITPPKGLLELNLRFDERSKKERRQLEWKERKKFQKRLIAAKKKLCEMEQQHVFHGFRFGEKAQGRLLADQIVGVNSKLLQYALKNIEIPSKRWNVAELVRSSETEKTRTLKISEECLTSSASKEKLGVNWAFQERGLHLMSKGKLAIVLVVNESEEQACGSDHDLVDSQSNETSPCSLLQKFLCDDQRFVETEERAFVPVIFISSARGIESLRRLFSDNDYFGFEPQKVWYLEEEKLPIVSSSLEEQNRRKILMKSPWEILQSPVGSGGVISLLSSHNIPDNLSKIGVEYIEVRHLLYCSEFKL
;
A
#
# COMPACT_ATOMS: atom_id res chain seq x y z
N MET A 1 -3.86 16.85 -40.26
CA MET A 1 -4.21 18.20 -39.77
C MET A 1 -2.95 18.89 -39.27
N MET A 2 -2.85 20.22 -39.44
CA MET A 2 -1.80 21.06 -38.83
C MET A 2 -2.30 21.53 -37.47
N GLN A 3 -1.85 20.87 -36.40
CA GLN A 3 -2.16 21.24 -35.02
C GLN A 3 -0.86 21.53 -34.28
N ARG A 4 -0.86 22.58 -33.47
CA ARG A 4 0.24 22.91 -32.55
C ARG A 4 -0.05 22.36 -31.16
N ALA A 5 1.00 21.97 -30.46
CA ALA A 5 1.00 21.56 -29.07
C ALA A 5 2.04 22.40 -28.33
N ALA A 6 1.69 22.88 -27.14
CA ALA A 6 2.59 23.68 -26.31
C ALA A 6 2.57 23.13 -24.88
N PRO A 7 3.73 23.03 -24.20
CA PRO A 7 3.77 22.69 -22.79
C PRO A 7 3.12 23.84 -22.00
N LEU A 8 1.88 23.65 -21.58
CA LEU A 8 1.14 24.69 -20.86
C LEU A 8 1.80 24.96 -19.49
N CYS A 9 2.02 26.23 -19.17
CA CYS A 9 2.37 26.63 -17.80
C CYS A 9 1.20 26.26 -16.88
N ALA A 10 1.49 25.52 -15.81
CA ALA A 10 0.51 25.12 -14.81
C ALA A 10 0.11 26.32 -13.92
N SER A 11 -0.55 27.33 -14.50
CA SER A 11 -1.12 28.46 -13.77
C SER A 11 -2.50 28.80 -14.30
N ASN A 12 -3.42 27.83 -14.27
CA ASN A 12 -4.85 28.14 -14.32
C ASN A 12 -5.30 28.52 -12.91
N SER A 13 -5.20 29.82 -12.60
CA SER A 13 -5.91 30.42 -11.48
C SER A 13 -7.41 30.23 -11.69
N LEU A 14 -8.03 29.40 -10.85
CA LEU A 14 -9.48 29.28 -10.74
C LEU A 14 -10.09 30.68 -10.49
N PRO A 15 -11.21 31.05 -11.12
CA PRO A 15 -11.91 32.28 -10.77
C PRO A 15 -12.43 32.17 -9.33
N SER A 16 -12.01 33.12 -8.50
CA SER A 16 -12.41 33.26 -7.09
C SER A 16 -13.92 33.46 -6.96
N PHE A 17 -14.61 32.53 -6.29
CA PHE A 17 -15.98 32.76 -5.83
C PHE A 17 -15.98 33.70 -4.61
N PRO A 18 -16.84 34.73 -4.55
CA PRO A 18 -16.91 35.62 -3.40
C PRO A 18 -17.54 34.89 -2.21
N THR A 19 -16.81 34.84 -1.09
CA THR A 19 -17.29 34.32 0.19
C THR A 19 -17.87 35.49 0.99
N THR A 20 -19.19 35.63 1.03
CA THR A 20 -19.87 36.52 1.98
C THR A 20 -20.49 35.70 3.10
N LEU A 21 -19.81 35.67 4.25
CA LEU A 21 -20.38 35.29 5.55
C LEU A 21 -21.04 36.54 6.17
N PRO A 22 -22.29 36.49 6.66
CA PRO A 22 -22.83 37.57 7.47
C PRO A 22 -22.43 37.41 8.95
N SER A 23 -22.11 38.55 9.55
CA SER A 23 -21.61 38.73 10.90
C SER A 23 -22.64 38.41 11.99
N ARG A 24 -22.16 37.88 13.12
CA ARG A 24 -22.88 37.84 14.39
C ARG A 24 -22.89 39.25 15.01
N HIS A 25 -24.06 39.79 15.31
CA HIS A 25 -24.22 40.86 16.29
C HIS A 25 -24.94 40.34 17.53
N LEU A 26 -24.25 40.46 18.66
CA LEU A 26 -24.75 40.35 20.02
C LEU A 26 -25.48 41.65 20.39
N ILE A 27 -26.70 41.54 20.92
CA ILE A 27 -27.34 42.56 21.76
C ILE A 27 -27.98 41.83 22.94
N GLY A 28 -27.72 42.31 24.16
CA GLY A 28 -28.06 41.65 25.42
C GLY A 28 -29.22 42.25 26.22
N ALA A 29 -29.67 41.41 27.17
CA ALA A 29 -30.30 41.68 28.49
C ALA A 29 -31.76 42.21 28.56
N PRO A 30 -32.49 42.10 29.71
CA PRO A 30 -32.25 41.34 30.97
C PRO A 30 -33.48 40.57 31.58
N ILE A 31 -33.17 39.63 32.50
CA ILE A 31 -33.78 39.29 33.82
C ILE A 31 -35.32 39.22 34.00
N ARG A 32 -35.85 38.07 34.48
CA ARG A 32 -36.64 37.95 35.76
C ARG A 32 -36.96 36.50 36.17
N ASN A 33 -36.76 36.21 37.47
CA ASN A 33 -37.07 34.98 38.20
C ASN A 33 -38.59 34.70 38.36
N ARG A 34 -39.03 33.43 38.34
CA ARG A 34 -39.91 32.84 39.39
C ARG A 34 -40.08 31.31 39.28
N THR A 35 -40.33 30.73 40.45
CA THR A 35 -40.36 29.32 40.89
C THR A 35 -41.70 28.59 40.67
N THR A 36 -41.66 27.24 40.79
CA THR A 36 -42.73 26.25 41.16
C THR A 36 -43.92 26.12 40.17
N THR A 37 -44.48 24.98 39.77
CA THR A 37 -44.76 23.69 40.45
C THR A 37 -45.22 22.64 39.41
N THR A 38 -45.04 21.35 39.74
CA THR A 38 -45.70 20.10 39.26
C THR A 38 -46.88 20.15 38.28
N SER A 39 -46.84 19.31 37.23
CA SER A 39 -47.95 18.39 36.88
C SER A 39 -47.54 17.35 35.82
N THR A 40 -47.97 16.12 36.07
CA THR A 40 -47.92 14.90 35.28
C THR A 40 -48.72 14.99 33.98
N ALA A 41 -48.16 14.51 32.86
CA ALA A 41 -48.94 13.87 31.80
C ALA A 41 -48.04 13.00 30.90
N SER A 42 -48.33 11.71 30.93
CA SER A 42 -47.91 10.67 30.01
C SER A 42 -48.39 10.96 28.58
N TYR A 43 -47.48 11.01 27.60
CA TYR A 43 -47.83 10.70 26.21
C TYR A 43 -46.72 9.90 25.53
N SER A 44 -47.04 8.63 25.33
CA SER A 44 -46.45 7.73 24.36
C SER A 44 -46.59 8.28 22.94
N PHE A 45 -45.48 8.47 22.23
CA PHE A 45 -45.49 8.54 20.77
C PHE A 45 -44.69 7.39 20.18
N ARG A 46 -45.44 6.44 19.62
CA ARG A 46 -44.96 5.39 18.74
C ARG A 46 -44.56 6.04 17.41
N PHE A 47 -43.36 5.75 16.92
CA PHE A 47 -43.02 5.96 15.52
C PHE A 47 -43.63 4.82 14.67
N PRO A 48 -44.46 5.11 13.65
CA PRO A 48 -44.80 4.12 12.66
C PRO A 48 -43.72 4.08 11.58
N LEU A 49 -43.16 2.88 11.35
CA LEU A 49 -42.64 2.51 10.05
C LEU A 49 -43.82 2.49 9.07
N ASN A 50 -43.74 3.25 7.96
CA ASN A 50 -44.19 2.75 6.67
C ASN A 50 -43.75 3.60 5.47
N ARG A 51 -43.33 2.88 4.43
CA ARG A 51 -43.35 3.19 2.99
C ARG A 51 -42.67 4.47 2.51
N LEU A 52 -41.47 4.30 1.94
CA LEU A 52 -41.02 5.09 0.81
C LEU A 52 -41.12 4.25 -0.47
N GLN A 53 -42.15 4.54 -1.26
CA GLN A 53 -42.21 4.18 -2.67
C GLN A 53 -41.53 5.30 -3.49
N ASN A 54 -40.64 4.87 -4.39
CA ASN A 54 -40.37 5.45 -5.70
C ASN A 54 -40.17 6.98 -5.79
N LEU A 55 -38.93 7.42 -5.63
CA LEU A 55 -38.39 8.57 -6.37
C LEU A 55 -37.15 8.08 -7.14
N ARG A 56 -37.40 7.59 -8.36
CA ARG A 56 -36.36 7.42 -9.39
C ARG A 56 -35.97 8.82 -9.86
N LEU A 57 -34.86 9.35 -9.35
CA LEU A 57 -34.17 10.45 -10.00
C LEU A 57 -33.53 9.90 -11.27
N ALA A 58 -34.18 10.17 -12.40
CA ALA A 58 -33.66 9.89 -13.72
C ALA A 58 -32.43 10.79 -13.97
N LEU A 59 -31.25 10.19 -13.97
CA LEU A 59 -30.05 10.80 -14.53
C LEU A 59 -30.23 10.87 -16.06
N PRO A 60 -30.08 12.04 -16.71
CA PRO A 60 -30.07 12.10 -18.16
C PRO A 60 -28.80 11.42 -18.68
N THR A 61 -28.99 10.44 -19.56
CA THR A 61 -27.95 9.80 -20.34
C THR A 61 -27.35 10.82 -21.30
N LEU A 62 -26.21 11.41 -20.95
CA LEU A 62 -25.36 12.10 -21.90
C LEU A 62 -24.70 11.05 -22.80
N HIS A 63 -25.31 10.82 -23.96
CA HIS A 63 -24.63 10.23 -25.10
C HIS A 63 -23.55 11.21 -25.58
N SER A 64 -22.33 11.05 -25.06
CA SER A 64 -21.14 11.63 -25.68
C SER A 64 -20.70 10.67 -26.78
N THR A 65 -21.21 10.88 -27.99
CA THR A 65 -20.61 10.31 -29.21
C THR A 65 -19.39 11.15 -29.54
N ALA A 66 -18.28 10.88 -28.85
CA ALA A 66 -16.96 11.36 -29.25
C ALA A 66 -16.48 10.43 -30.38
N THR A 67 -16.67 10.86 -31.62
CA THR A 67 -16.07 10.22 -32.79
C THR A 67 -14.55 10.29 -32.63
N GLN A 68 -13.94 9.12 -32.50
CA GLN A 68 -12.50 8.92 -32.41
C GLN A 68 -11.90 9.04 -33.81
N GLU A 69 -11.10 10.06 -34.07
CA GLU A 69 -10.16 10.03 -35.19
C GLU A 69 -8.81 9.52 -34.67
N ALA A 70 -8.58 8.23 -34.90
CA ALA A 70 -7.23 7.67 -34.84
C ALA A 70 -6.47 8.19 -36.06
N VAL A 71 -5.43 8.99 -35.83
CA VAL A 71 -4.50 9.38 -36.90
C VAL A 71 -3.64 8.17 -37.23
N GLU A 72 -4.12 7.33 -38.14
CA GLU A 72 -3.32 6.28 -38.76
C GLU A 72 -2.27 6.93 -39.68
N THR A 73 -1.00 6.87 -39.27
CA THR A 73 0.11 7.26 -40.14
C THR A 73 0.42 6.13 -41.11
N SER A 74 -0.31 6.08 -42.23
CA SER A 74 0.27 5.58 -43.47
C SER A 74 1.05 6.73 -44.09
N LYS A 75 2.36 6.53 -44.35
CA LYS A 75 3.14 7.40 -45.23
C LYS A 75 2.53 7.29 -46.63
N THR A 76 1.50 8.07 -46.90
CA THR A 76 0.88 8.18 -48.21
C THR A 76 1.14 9.58 -48.71
N GLY A 77 2.05 9.68 -49.67
CA GLY A 77 2.55 10.93 -50.24
C GLY A 77 1.47 11.67 -51.03
N SER A 78 0.75 12.55 -50.36
CA SER A 78 0.19 13.74 -50.98
C SER A 78 0.77 14.91 -50.21
N GLY A 79 1.56 15.77 -50.86
CA GLY A 79 2.24 16.92 -50.25
C GLY A 79 1.28 18.04 -49.83
N PHE A 80 0.11 17.66 -49.31
CA PHE A 80 -1.01 18.50 -48.94
C PHE A 80 -1.44 18.23 -47.50
N VAL A 81 -1.90 19.27 -46.81
CA VAL A 81 -2.44 19.18 -45.46
C VAL A 81 -3.84 19.78 -45.42
N GLU A 82 -4.75 19.05 -44.79
CA GLU A 82 -6.14 19.46 -44.57
C GLU A 82 -6.23 20.59 -43.56
N ILE A 83 -6.96 21.65 -43.93
CA ILE A 83 -7.16 22.88 -43.12
C ILE A 83 -8.63 23.14 -42.77
N GLY A 84 -9.57 22.57 -43.52
CA GLY A 84 -10.99 22.68 -43.19
C GLY A 84 -11.90 21.89 -44.11
N TYR A 85 -13.17 21.79 -43.75
CA TYR A 85 -14.20 21.08 -44.52
C TYR A 85 -15.37 22.00 -44.84
N ILE A 86 -15.82 21.97 -46.10
CA ILE A 86 -16.95 22.79 -46.57
C ILE A 86 -18.27 22.18 -46.09
N SER A 87 -18.90 22.83 -45.12
CA SER A 87 -20.10 22.32 -44.45
C SER A 87 -21.41 22.71 -45.14
N SER A 88 -21.50 23.93 -45.67
CA SER A 88 -22.74 24.44 -46.26
C SER A 88 -22.48 25.66 -47.13
N VAL A 89 -23.47 26.07 -47.93
CA VAL A 89 -23.46 27.36 -48.65
C VAL A 89 -23.89 28.48 -47.70
N HIS A 90 -23.47 29.71 -47.97
CA HIS A 90 -23.86 30.92 -47.25
C HIS A 90 -24.23 32.03 -48.25
N GLY A 91 -25.31 32.78 -47.96
CA GLY A 91 -25.75 33.88 -48.81
C GLY A 91 -26.24 33.47 -50.21
N LEU A 92 -26.45 34.48 -51.07
CA LEU A 92 -26.88 34.31 -52.46
C LEU A 92 -25.74 34.46 -53.47
N GLN A 93 -24.57 34.95 -53.03
CA GLN A 93 -23.41 35.29 -53.86
C GLN A 93 -22.36 34.16 -53.92
N GLY A 94 -22.78 32.90 -53.80
CA GLY A 94 -21.87 31.75 -53.89
C GLY A 94 -20.88 31.59 -52.72
N GLU A 95 -21.07 32.30 -51.61
CA GLU A 95 -20.20 32.14 -50.43
C GLU A 95 -20.40 30.76 -49.79
N ILE A 96 -19.35 30.23 -49.16
CA ILE A 96 -19.38 28.91 -48.52
C ILE A 96 -18.97 28.99 -47.06
N ARG A 97 -19.53 28.09 -46.24
CA ARG A 97 -19.18 27.92 -44.84
C ARG A 97 -18.21 26.75 -44.68
N VAL A 98 -17.08 27.01 -44.04
CA VAL A 98 -16.01 26.06 -43.78
C VAL A 98 -15.85 25.84 -42.28
N LYS A 99 -15.85 24.58 -41.85
CA LYS A 99 -15.43 24.21 -40.49
C LYS A 99 -13.92 24.07 -40.46
N THR A 100 -13.28 24.67 -39.47
CA THR A 100 -11.82 24.73 -39.36
C THR A 100 -11.27 23.44 -38.77
N SER A 101 -10.23 22.87 -39.38
CA SER A 101 -9.44 21.75 -38.83
C SER A 101 -7.96 22.11 -38.61
N THR A 102 -7.65 23.40 -38.66
CA THR A 102 -6.33 24.01 -38.41
C THR A 102 -6.41 24.96 -37.23
N ASP A 103 -5.31 25.10 -36.49
CA ASP A 103 -5.15 26.07 -35.40
C ASP A 103 -4.84 27.50 -35.89
N PHE A 104 -4.57 27.66 -37.19
CA PHE A 104 -4.27 28.95 -37.84
C PHE A 104 -5.37 29.38 -38.82
N PRO A 105 -6.65 29.44 -38.43
CA PRO A 105 -7.71 29.71 -39.39
C PRO A 105 -7.64 31.14 -39.94
N GLU A 106 -7.18 32.11 -39.14
CA GLU A 106 -7.05 33.51 -39.58
C GLU A 106 -6.05 33.66 -40.73
N LEU A 107 -4.86 33.09 -40.58
CA LEU A 107 -3.83 33.10 -41.62
C LEU A 107 -4.29 32.35 -42.89
N ARG A 108 -5.02 31.25 -42.74
CA ARG A 108 -5.40 30.40 -43.87
C ARG A 108 -6.59 30.89 -44.67
N PHE A 109 -7.52 31.54 -44.00
CA PHE A 109 -8.83 31.88 -44.54
C PHE A 109 -9.06 33.38 -44.72
N SER A 110 -8.29 34.26 -44.08
CA SER A 110 -8.43 35.71 -44.29
C SER A 110 -7.67 36.19 -45.53
N GLU A 111 -6.50 35.61 -45.79
CA GLU A 111 -5.61 36.05 -46.86
C GLU A 111 -6.01 35.43 -48.22
N PRO A 112 -6.19 36.26 -49.27
CA PRO A 112 -6.42 35.75 -50.62
C PRO A 112 -5.27 34.88 -51.11
N GLY A 113 -5.57 33.90 -51.97
CA GLY A 113 -4.55 33.09 -52.62
C GLY A 113 -4.98 31.66 -52.96
N ILE A 114 -4.03 30.89 -53.47
CA ILE A 114 -4.28 29.54 -54.01
C ILE A 114 -4.50 28.54 -52.88
N ARG A 115 -5.57 27.75 -52.99
CA ARG A 115 -5.91 26.61 -52.13
C ARG A 115 -6.28 25.41 -53.00
N TRP A 116 -6.39 24.24 -52.40
CA TRP A 116 -6.80 23.03 -53.12
C TRP A 116 -8.05 22.42 -52.49
N LEU A 117 -8.98 21.97 -53.33
CA LEU A 117 -10.17 21.25 -52.92
C LEU A 117 -10.01 19.78 -53.23
N LYS A 118 -10.12 18.94 -52.20
CA LYS A 118 -10.26 17.49 -52.33
C LYS A 118 -11.74 17.14 -52.43
N GLN A 119 -12.12 16.56 -53.56
CA GLN A 119 -13.48 16.08 -53.83
C GLN A 119 -13.48 14.61 -54.21
N GLN A 120 -14.56 13.91 -53.87
CA GLN A 120 -14.78 12.53 -54.29
C GLN A 120 -15.85 12.51 -55.38
N ILE A 121 -15.41 12.42 -56.63
CA ILE A 121 -16.29 12.43 -57.81
C ILE A 121 -16.25 11.03 -58.44
N LEU A 122 -17.42 10.38 -58.58
CA LEU A 122 -17.54 9.04 -59.17
C LEU A 122 -16.61 7.98 -58.55
N GLY A 123 -16.38 8.07 -57.23
CA GLY A 123 -15.52 7.14 -56.49
C GLY A 123 -14.01 7.37 -56.68
N ARG A 124 -13.59 8.43 -57.38
CA ARG A 124 -12.19 8.84 -57.49
C ARG A 124 -11.95 10.14 -56.73
N GLU A 125 -10.80 10.23 -56.06
CA GLU A 125 -10.36 11.46 -55.40
C GLU A 125 -9.74 12.40 -56.44
N THR A 126 -10.28 13.61 -56.56
CA THR A 126 -9.74 14.68 -57.41
C THR A 126 -9.36 15.87 -56.56
N VAL A 127 -8.16 16.41 -56.80
CA VAL A 127 -7.68 17.64 -56.16
C VAL A 127 -7.69 18.76 -57.19
N GLN A 128 -8.52 19.78 -56.97
CA GLN A 128 -8.65 20.93 -57.86
C GLN A 128 -8.09 22.18 -57.20
N GLU A 129 -7.38 23.00 -57.98
CA GLU A 129 -6.91 24.31 -57.55
C GLU A 129 -8.06 25.33 -57.53
N VAL A 130 -8.17 26.10 -56.46
CA VAL A 130 -9.12 27.20 -56.31
C VAL A 130 -8.44 28.43 -55.74
N GLU A 131 -8.84 29.61 -56.20
CA GLU A 131 -8.33 30.87 -55.70
C GLU A 131 -9.31 31.45 -54.67
N LEU A 132 -8.86 31.58 -53.42
CA LEU A 132 -9.57 32.27 -52.35
C LEU A 132 -9.50 33.77 -52.61
N VAL A 133 -10.65 34.42 -52.76
CA VAL A 133 -10.72 35.88 -52.98
C VAL A 133 -10.89 36.60 -51.67
N GLU A 134 -11.69 36.06 -50.76
CA GLU A 134 -12.02 36.68 -49.49
C GLU A 134 -12.48 35.62 -48.48
N GLY A 135 -12.12 35.80 -47.22
CA GLY A 135 -12.72 35.03 -46.15
C GLY A 135 -12.82 35.81 -44.85
N ARG A 136 -13.88 35.50 -44.10
CA ARG A 136 -14.20 36.13 -42.83
C ARG A 136 -14.65 35.11 -41.80
N GLY A 137 -14.27 35.32 -40.54
CA GLY A 137 -14.76 34.51 -39.43
C GLY A 137 -16.26 34.71 -39.22
N HIS A 138 -17.01 33.62 -39.01
CA HIS A 138 -18.41 33.74 -38.62
C HIS A 138 -18.48 34.11 -37.12
N PRO A 139 -19.11 35.24 -36.76
CA PRO A 139 -19.19 35.64 -35.35
C PRO A 139 -19.92 34.56 -34.54
N GLY A 140 -19.32 34.15 -33.42
CA GLY A 140 -19.88 33.18 -32.47
C GLY A 140 -19.85 31.70 -32.89
N GLN A 141 -19.25 31.34 -34.04
CA GLN A 141 -19.11 29.94 -34.48
C GLN A 141 -17.66 29.63 -34.89
N LYS A 142 -17.17 28.40 -34.62
CA LYS A 142 -15.87 27.90 -35.12
C LYS A 142 -15.94 27.56 -36.62
N SER A 143 -16.37 28.51 -37.44
CA SER A 143 -16.52 28.36 -38.89
C SER A 143 -16.19 29.65 -39.62
N TRP A 144 -15.73 29.53 -40.85
CA TRP A 144 -15.35 30.64 -41.72
C TRP A 144 -16.25 30.71 -42.93
N ILE A 145 -16.52 31.92 -43.40
CA ILE A 145 -17.25 32.19 -44.64
C ILE A 145 -16.21 32.56 -45.69
N LEU A 146 -16.12 31.80 -46.77
CA LEU A 146 -15.14 32.01 -47.85
C LEU A 146 -15.84 32.30 -49.18
N ARG A 147 -15.19 33.09 -50.03
CA ARG A 147 -15.58 33.33 -51.42
C ARG A 147 -14.42 32.95 -52.35
N PHE A 148 -14.69 32.05 -53.29
CA PHE A 148 -13.71 31.61 -54.29
C PHE A 148 -13.93 32.32 -55.63
N SER A 149 -12.84 32.47 -56.38
CA SER A 149 -12.87 33.01 -57.74
C SER A 149 -13.63 32.06 -58.66
N GLY A 150 -14.62 32.57 -59.40
CA GLY A 150 -15.43 31.79 -60.35
C GLY A 150 -16.64 31.06 -59.74
N ILE A 151 -16.98 31.31 -58.47
CA ILE A 151 -18.15 30.72 -57.79
C ILE A 151 -19.04 31.84 -57.27
N ASP A 152 -19.95 32.32 -58.12
CA ASP A 152 -20.80 33.48 -57.85
C ASP A 152 -22.26 33.09 -57.57
N THR A 153 -22.63 31.82 -57.81
CA THR A 153 -24.00 31.33 -57.66
C THR A 153 -24.13 30.27 -56.57
N VAL A 154 -25.30 30.22 -55.93
CA VAL A 154 -25.64 29.24 -54.89
C VAL A 154 -25.50 27.80 -55.40
N ASP A 155 -25.87 27.54 -56.66
CA ASP A 155 -25.84 26.18 -57.20
C ASP A 155 -24.41 25.70 -57.50
N GLN A 156 -23.50 26.59 -57.89
CA GLN A 156 -22.06 26.27 -57.97
C GLN A 156 -21.47 26.01 -56.58
N ALA A 157 -21.81 26.83 -55.58
CA ALA A 157 -21.34 26.64 -54.21
C ALA A 157 -21.85 25.32 -53.58
N LYS A 158 -23.09 24.90 -53.90
CA LYS A 158 -23.64 23.61 -53.45
C LYS A 158 -22.82 22.41 -53.93
N GLN A 159 -22.23 22.49 -55.13
CA GLN A 159 -21.38 21.40 -55.65
C GLN A 159 -20.10 21.22 -54.84
N LEU A 160 -19.66 22.25 -54.12
CA LEU A 160 -18.48 22.20 -53.26
C LEU A 160 -18.77 21.71 -51.83
N VAL A 161 -20.03 21.65 -51.42
CA VAL A 161 -20.39 21.13 -50.09
C VAL A 161 -19.99 19.66 -50.00
N GLY A 162 -19.21 19.30 -48.98
CA GLY A 162 -18.61 17.97 -48.90
C GLY A 162 -17.11 17.90 -49.22
N SER A 163 -16.54 18.99 -49.74
CA SER A 163 -15.12 19.02 -50.11
C SER A 163 -14.23 19.39 -48.93
N THR A 164 -13.00 18.88 -48.92
CA THR A 164 -11.97 19.23 -47.93
C THR A 164 -10.98 20.22 -48.52
N LEU A 165 -10.71 21.31 -47.80
CA LEU A 165 -9.71 22.30 -48.16
C LEU A 165 -8.31 21.87 -47.72
N LEU A 166 -7.37 22.06 -48.63
CA LEU A 166 -5.98 21.64 -48.54
C LEU A 166 -5.03 22.82 -48.81
N VAL A 167 -3.87 22.79 -48.17
CA VAL A 167 -2.68 23.62 -48.48
C VAL A 167 -1.48 22.73 -48.73
N ARG A 168 -0.43 23.24 -49.36
CA ARG A 168 0.82 22.48 -49.52
C ARG A 168 1.50 22.28 -48.16
N GLU A 169 2.16 21.14 -47.99
CA GLU A 169 2.83 20.79 -46.74
C GLU A 169 4.03 21.70 -46.43
N HIS A 170 4.68 22.28 -47.44
CA HIS A 170 5.83 23.18 -47.26
C HIS A 170 5.43 24.59 -46.83
N ASP A 171 4.15 24.94 -46.90
CA ASP A 171 3.64 26.26 -46.54
C ASP A 171 3.34 26.35 -45.03
N ARG A 172 4.18 25.75 -44.17
CA ARG A 172 3.97 25.73 -42.71
C ARG A 172 4.35 27.09 -42.11
N PRO A 173 3.49 27.70 -41.28
CA PRO A 173 3.85 28.90 -40.52
C PRO A 173 5.01 28.61 -39.56
N GLU A 174 5.81 29.63 -39.27
CA GLU A 174 6.75 29.58 -38.16
C GLU A 174 5.95 29.59 -36.85
N LEU A 175 6.40 28.78 -35.89
CA LEU A 175 5.78 28.65 -34.56
C LEU A 175 6.54 29.50 -33.55
N ASP A 176 5.85 29.94 -32.50
CA ASP A 176 6.47 30.64 -31.37
C ASP A 176 7.39 29.71 -30.57
N GLU A 177 8.33 30.29 -29.82
CA GLU A 177 9.22 29.51 -28.95
C GLU A 177 8.42 28.68 -27.93
N GLY A 178 8.68 27.36 -27.90
CA GLY A 178 7.97 26.43 -27.04
C GLY A 178 6.71 25.82 -27.67
N GLU A 179 6.32 26.21 -28.87
CA GLU A 179 5.25 25.55 -29.63
C GLU A 179 5.80 24.53 -30.62
N TYR A 180 5.16 23.37 -30.70
CA TYR A 180 5.59 22.26 -31.55
C TYR A 180 4.43 21.74 -32.39
N TYR A 181 4.70 21.33 -33.62
CA TYR A 181 3.69 20.61 -34.40
C TYR A 181 3.44 19.23 -33.80
N THR A 182 2.18 18.89 -33.54
CA THR A 182 1.75 17.59 -33.01
C THR A 182 2.33 16.42 -33.82
N ARG A 183 2.40 16.57 -35.15
CA ARG A 183 2.98 15.56 -36.05
C ARG A 183 4.48 15.35 -35.86
N ASP A 184 5.21 16.39 -35.50
CA ASP A 184 6.65 16.35 -35.37
C ASP A 184 7.07 15.74 -34.01
N LEU A 185 6.18 15.83 -32.99
CA LEU A 185 6.35 15.18 -31.68
C LEU A 185 6.17 13.65 -31.74
N VAL A 186 5.46 13.11 -32.72
CA VAL A 186 5.26 11.66 -32.87
C VAL A 186 6.58 11.01 -33.31
N GLY A 187 6.97 9.94 -32.62
CA GLY A 187 8.24 9.23 -32.86
C GLY A 187 9.45 9.81 -32.14
N VAL A 188 9.27 10.87 -31.35
CA VAL A 188 10.33 11.48 -30.53
C VAL A 188 10.65 10.60 -29.32
N ARG A 189 11.94 10.50 -28.96
CA ARG A 189 12.41 9.72 -27.80
C ARG A 189 12.09 10.43 -26.50
N VAL A 190 11.64 9.70 -25.49
CA VAL A 190 11.33 10.21 -24.16
C VAL A 190 12.39 9.70 -23.18
N ILE A 191 13.02 10.62 -22.45
CA ILE A 191 14.08 10.32 -21.46
C ILE A 191 13.78 10.97 -20.12
N LEU A 192 14.23 10.35 -19.02
CA LEU A 192 14.13 10.93 -17.69
C LEU A 192 15.17 12.04 -17.52
N LYS A 193 14.77 13.23 -17.05
CA LYS A 193 15.70 14.35 -16.83
C LYS A 193 16.73 14.08 -15.74
N GLU A 194 16.34 13.36 -14.68
CA GLU A 194 17.19 13.11 -13.51
C GLU A 194 18.29 12.09 -13.79
N THR A 195 17.97 11.03 -14.53
CA THR A 195 18.87 9.88 -14.74
C THR A 195 19.42 9.81 -16.17
N GLY A 196 18.81 10.51 -17.13
CA GLY A 196 19.08 10.34 -18.55
C GLY A 196 18.60 9.00 -19.12
N GLU A 197 17.85 8.21 -18.35
CA GLU A 197 17.39 6.88 -18.75
C GLU A 197 16.33 6.97 -19.85
N PHE A 198 16.42 6.08 -20.83
CA PHE A 198 15.44 5.97 -21.90
C PHE A 198 14.14 5.37 -21.39
N VAL A 199 13.04 6.14 -21.54
CA VAL A 199 11.71 5.75 -21.08
C VAL A 199 10.93 5.06 -22.20
N GLY A 200 11.02 5.60 -23.42
CA GLY A 200 10.24 5.10 -24.55
C GLY A 200 10.13 6.10 -25.68
N THR A 201 9.10 5.92 -26.52
CA THR A 201 8.87 6.77 -27.70
C THR A 201 7.44 7.29 -27.72
N VAL A 202 7.24 8.54 -28.14
CA VAL A 202 5.89 9.11 -28.32
C VAL A 202 5.18 8.41 -29.46
N ALA A 203 4.09 7.71 -29.15
CA ALA A 203 3.24 7.02 -30.13
C ALA A 203 2.19 7.95 -30.74
N ASN A 204 1.61 8.87 -29.94
CA ASN A 204 0.62 9.84 -30.41
C ASN A 204 0.49 11.02 -29.44
N VAL A 205 -0.15 12.10 -29.87
CA VAL A 205 -0.52 13.24 -29.01
C VAL A 205 -2.02 13.48 -29.14
N TYR A 206 -2.71 13.60 -28.00
CA TYR A 206 -4.15 13.81 -27.94
C TYR A 206 -4.49 15.13 -27.28
N ASN A 207 -5.31 15.93 -27.93
CA ASN A 207 -5.86 17.16 -27.37
C ASN A 207 -7.24 16.87 -26.74
N TYR A 208 -7.33 16.93 -25.42
CA TYR A 208 -8.59 16.77 -24.67
C TYR A 208 -9.19 18.09 -24.19
N GLY A 209 -8.82 19.21 -24.82
CA GLY A 209 -9.37 20.55 -24.55
C GLY A 209 -8.82 21.25 -23.32
N ALA A 210 -8.31 20.54 -22.31
CA ALA A 210 -7.68 21.13 -21.13
C ALA A 210 -6.14 21.16 -21.22
N SER A 211 -5.53 20.10 -21.77
CA SER A 211 -4.09 19.96 -22.00
C SER A 211 -3.88 18.91 -23.08
N ASP A 212 -2.78 19.05 -23.82
CA ASP A 212 -2.29 17.97 -24.68
C ASP A 212 -1.72 16.83 -23.83
N LEU A 213 -1.99 15.60 -24.25
CA LEU A 213 -1.52 14.38 -23.62
C LEU A 213 -0.65 13.60 -24.59
N LEU A 214 0.61 13.38 -24.22
CA LEU A 214 1.51 12.48 -24.93
C LEU A 214 1.15 11.03 -24.58
N HIS A 215 1.00 10.20 -25.60
CA HIS A 215 0.83 8.76 -25.44
C HIS A 215 2.21 8.11 -25.70
N VAL A 216 2.89 7.69 -24.65
CA VAL A 216 4.26 7.19 -24.71
C VAL A 216 4.26 5.67 -24.65
N LYS A 217 4.86 5.03 -25.65
CA LYS A 217 5.14 3.59 -25.66
C LYS A 217 6.42 3.34 -24.88
N LEU A 218 6.28 2.74 -23.70
CA LEU A 218 7.39 2.38 -22.82
C LEU A 218 8.24 1.29 -23.44
N ASP A 219 9.54 1.39 -23.24
CA ASP A 219 10.47 0.33 -23.59
C ASP A 219 10.53 -0.76 -22.49
N SER A 220 10.81 -1.98 -22.93
CA SER A 220 10.88 -3.18 -22.09
C SER A 220 12.05 -3.17 -21.10
N SER A 221 13.10 -2.38 -21.36
CA SER A 221 14.30 -2.25 -20.54
C SER A 221 14.15 -1.34 -19.31
N LEU A 222 13.02 -0.64 -19.17
CA LEU A 222 12.78 0.26 -18.03
C LEU A 222 12.66 -0.56 -16.75
N ASN A 223 13.62 -0.38 -15.84
CA ASN A 223 13.69 -1.10 -14.56
C ASN A 223 12.63 -0.58 -13.59
N ILE A 224 11.39 -0.96 -13.81
CA ILE A 224 10.29 -0.58 -12.91
C ILE A 224 10.26 -1.60 -11.76
N LEU A 225 10.58 -1.10 -10.57
CA LEU A 225 10.63 -1.88 -9.34
C LEU A 225 9.20 -2.17 -8.86
N ASP A 226 8.92 -3.42 -8.47
CA ASP A 226 7.64 -3.74 -7.81
C ASP A 226 7.52 -3.01 -6.47
N LYS A 227 6.28 -2.87 -5.96
CA LYS A 227 6.00 -2.38 -4.58
C LYS A 227 6.70 -3.19 -3.47
N THR A 228 7.31 -4.31 -3.82
CA THR A 228 8.08 -5.24 -2.98
C THR A 228 9.59 -5.20 -3.23
N GLY A 229 10.10 -4.28 -4.07
CA GLY A 229 11.53 -4.11 -4.29
C GLY A 229 12.20 -5.16 -5.18
N LYS A 230 11.44 -6.00 -5.90
CA LYS A 230 11.99 -7.03 -6.79
C LYS A 230 11.99 -6.57 -8.25
N PRO A 231 13.09 -6.80 -9.00
CA PRO A 231 13.12 -6.63 -10.45
C PRO A 231 12.35 -7.75 -11.16
N ARG A 232 11.84 -7.45 -12.36
CA ARG A 232 11.05 -8.35 -13.20
C ARG A 232 11.83 -9.65 -13.55
N PRO A 233 11.17 -10.83 -13.56
CA PRO A 233 11.67 -11.98 -14.32
C PRO A 233 11.57 -11.71 -15.82
N THR A 234 12.64 -11.99 -16.55
CA THR A 234 12.95 -11.54 -17.92
C THR A 234 12.14 -12.21 -19.04
N GLU A 235 11.04 -12.90 -18.73
CA GLU A 235 10.39 -13.82 -19.69
C GLU A 235 8.87 -13.68 -19.75
N THR A 236 8.35 -12.48 -20.04
CA THR A 236 7.00 -12.39 -20.63
C THR A 236 6.92 -11.28 -21.68
N VAL A 237 6.48 -11.69 -22.87
CA VAL A 237 6.37 -10.97 -24.13
C VAL A 237 5.85 -9.53 -23.98
N VAL A 238 6.60 -8.63 -24.63
CA VAL A 238 6.36 -7.21 -24.90
C VAL A 238 4.88 -6.96 -25.20
N SER A 239 4.14 -6.52 -24.19
CA SER A 239 2.95 -5.72 -24.43
C SER A 239 3.43 -4.30 -24.69
N ASP A 240 2.92 -3.64 -25.72
CA ASP A 240 3.11 -2.22 -25.96
C ASP A 240 2.52 -1.44 -24.77
N HIS A 241 3.35 -1.21 -23.74
CA HIS A 241 2.92 -0.55 -22.52
C HIS A 241 2.80 0.94 -22.81
N LEU A 242 1.56 1.41 -22.91
CA LEU A 242 1.28 2.80 -23.21
C LEU A 242 0.96 3.57 -21.93
N VAL A 243 1.64 4.70 -21.76
CA VAL A 243 1.45 5.63 -20.65
C VAL A 243 1.04 6.99 -21.17
N TRP A 244 0.13 7.64 -20.44
CA TRP A 244 -0.33 8.99 -20.74
C TRP A 244 0.50 9.98 -19.93
N VAL A 245 1.20 10.87 -20.61
CA VAL A 245 2.06 11.91 -20.01
C VAL A 245 1.49 13.27 -20.40
N PRO A 246 1.00 14.07 -19.43
CA PRO A 246 0.53 15.41 -19.73
C PRO A 246 1.66 16.28 -20.29
N PHE A 247 1.41 16.96 -21.41
CA PHE A 247 2.35 17.88 -22.06
C PHE A 247 2.26 19.26 -21.39
N VAL A 248 2.83 19.35 -20.20
CA VAL A 248 2.90 20.57 -19.38
C VAL A 248 4.35 20.82 -18.99
N GLU A 249 4.76 22.09 -18.87
CA GLU A 249 6.17 22.46 -18.63
C GLU A 249 6.75 21.80 -17.37
N ALA A 250 5.93 21.62 -16.33
CA ALA A 250 6.34 20.97 -15.09
C ALA A 250 6.73 19.49 -15.26
N ILE A 251 6.11 18.79 -16.23
CA ILE A 251 6.36 17.37 -16.50
C ILE A 251 7.29 17.22 -17.70
N VAL A 252 7.20 18.10 -18.68
CA VAL A 252 7.96 18.09 -19.93
C VAL A 252 8.71 19.42 -20.07
N PRO A 253 9.80 19.62 -19.30
CA PRO A 253 10.49 20.91 -19.24
C PRO A 253 11.35 21.22 -20.47
N HIS A 254 11.75 20.21 -21.26
CA HIS A 254 12.65 20.43 -22.40
C HIS A 254 12.32 19.49 -23.56
N VAL A 255 12.20 20.07 -24.75
CA VAL A 255 11.95 19.36 -26.02
C VAL A 255 13.02 19.79 -27.01
N ASP A 256 13.86 18.84 -27.44
CA ASP A 256 14.90 19.05 -28.43
C ASP A 256 14.49 18.43 -29.77
N MET A 257 14.09 19.27 -30.72
CA MET A 257 13.68 18.82 -32.05
C MET A 257 14.87 18.46 -32.95
N ASN A 258 16.06 18.99 -32.69
CA ASN A 258 17.27 18.67 -33.46
C ASN A 258 17.74 17.25 -33.14
N ARG A 259 17.70 16.88 -31.86
CA ARG A 259 18.08 15.53 -31.38
C ARG A 259 16.91 14.54 -31.38
N ARG A 260 15.69 15.02 -31.58
CA ARG A 260 14.43 14.26 -31.40
C ARG A 260 14.36 13.61 -30.02
N GLU A 261 14.50 14.42 -28.99
CA GLU A 261 14.45 14.01 -27.58
C GLU A 261 13.53 14.91 -26.74
N ILE A 262 12.70 14.30 -25.89
CA ILE A 262 11.86 14.95 -24.90
C ILE A 262 12.34 14.51 -23.51
N GLN A 263 12.68 15.49 -22.67
CA GLN A 263 13.03 15.24 -21.28
C GLN A 263 11.80 15.37 -20.40
N ILE A 264 11.56 14.36 -19.57
CA ILE A 264 10.43 14.35 -18.63
C ILE A 264 10.88 14.28 -17.17
N THR A 265 10.11 14.91 -16.31
CA THR A 265 10.19 14.86 -14.84
C THR A 265 8.85 14.33 -14.29
N PRO A 266 8.56 13.02 -14.44
CA PRO A 266 7.27 12.47 -14.05
C PRO A 266 7.12 12.42 -12.52
N PRO A 267 5.93 12.72 -11.96
CA PRO A 267 5.62 12.41 -10.57
C PRO A 267 5.77 10.92 -10.27
N LYS A 268 6.13 10.59 -9.02
CA LYS A 268 6.29 9.20 -8.56
C LYS A 268 5.05 8.37 -8.89
N GLY A 269 5.25 7.25 -9.57
CA GLY A 269 4.20 6.30 -9.96
C GLY A 269 3.45 6.64 -11.25
N LEU A 270 3.70 7.77 -11.93
CA LEU A 270 3.03 8.10 -13.21
C LEU A 270 3.28 7.03 -14.28
N LEU A 271 4.54 6.59 -14.40
CA LEU A 271 4.94 5.53 -15.33
C LEU A 271 4.40 4.15 -14.93
N GLU A 272 3.91 4.00 -13.69
CA GLU A 272 3.41 2.74 -13.12
C GLU A 272 1.88 2.59 -13.20
N LEU A 273 1.14 3.66 -13.50
CA LEU A 273 -0.32 3.68 -13.42
C LEU A 273 -1.02 2.60 -14.27
N ASN A 274 -0.40 2.21 -15.38
CA ASN A 274 -0.93 1.19 -16.31
C ASN A 274 -0.18 -0.14 -16.25
N LEU A 275 0.82 -0.28 -15.39
CA LEU A 275 1.55 -1.54 -15.25
C LEU A 275 0.66 -2.56 -14.57
N ARG A 276 0.32 -3.62 -15.31
CA ARG A 276 -0.45 -4.74 -14.78
C ARG A 276 0.53 -5.77 -14.22
N PHE A 277 0.88 -5.61 -12.95
CA PHE A 277 1.73 -6.57 -12.23
C PHE A 277 1.08 -7.92 -11.96
N ASP A 278 -0.25 -8.02 -12.05
CA ASP A 278 -0.99 -9.25 -11.76
C ASP A 278 -1.44 -9.91 -13.08
N GLU A 279 -0.85 -11.05 -13.44
CA GLU A 279 -1.23 -11.82 -14.64
C GLU A 279 -2.62 -12.46 -14.52
N ARG A 280 -3.21 -12.48 -13.32
CA ARG A 280 -4.52 -13.13 -13.07
C ARG A 280 -5.66 -12.42 -13.79
N SER A 281 -6.61 -13.21 -14.25
CA SER A 281 -7.83 -12.72 -14.90
C SER A 281 -8.70 -11.89 -13.95
N LYS A 282 -9.51 -10.97 -14.51
CA LYS A 282 -10.48 -10.17 -13.72
C LYS A 282 -11.41 -11.04 -12.87
N LYS A 283 -11.75 -12.25 -13.35
CA LYS A 283 -12.61 -13.21 -12.65
C LYS A 283 -11.91 -13.77 -11.40
N GLU A 284 -10.65 -14.17 -11.52
CA GLU A 284 -9.86 -14.71 -10.42
C GLU A 284 -9.63 -13.68 -9.32
N ARG A 285 -9.35 -12.42 -9.69
CA ARG A 285 -9.19 -11.32 -8.71
C ARG A 285 -10.47 -11.10 -7.90
N ARG A 286 -11.62 -11.04 -8.57
CA ARG A 286 -12.93 -10.91 -7.89
C ARG A 286 -13.21 -12.09 -6.96
N GLN A 287 -12.86 -13.31 -7.37
CA GLN A 287 -13.01 -14.50 -6.54
C GLN A 287 -12.10 -14.44 -5.30
N LEU A 288 -10.85 -14.00 -5.45
CA LEU A 288 -9.89 -13.87 -4.36
C LEU A 288 -10.34 -12.78 -3.37
N GLU A 289 -10.71 -11.60 -3.86
CA GLU A 289 -11.29 -10.53 -3.03
C GLU A 289 -12.52 -11.01 -2.25
N TRP A 290 -13.39 -11.79 -2.89
CA TRP A 290 -14.56 -12.36 -2.24
C TRP A 290 -14.18 -13.39 -1.17
N LYS A 291 -13.21 -14.27 -1.44
CA LYS A 291 -12.69 -15.23 -0.46
C LYS A 291 -12.09 -14.51 0.74
N GLU A 292 -11.30 -13.47 0.52
CA GLU A 292 -10.73 -12.64 1.59
C GLU A 292 -11.80 -11.91 2.40
N ARG A 293 -12.81 -11.33 1.75
CA ARG A 293 -13.94 -10.69 2.42
C ARG A 293 -14.68 -11.67 3.31
N LYS A 294 -14.94 -12.89 2.82
CA LYS A 294 -15.56 -13.96 3.63
C LYS A 294 -14.68 -14.39 4.80
N LYS A 295 -13.38 -14.56 4.59
CA LYS A 295 -12.42 -14.91 5.66
C LYS A 295 -12.43 -13.85 6.74
N PHE A 296 -12.33 -12.58 6.35
CA PHE A 296 -12.40 -11.45 7.28
C PHE A 296 -13.73 -11.40 8.03
N GLN A 297 -14.86 -11.55 7.34
CA GLN A 297 -16.18 -11.53 7.98
C GLN A 297 -16.33 -12.64 9.02
N LYS A 298 -15.87 -13.86 8.72
CA LYS A 298 -15.86 -14.98 9.68
C LYS A 298 -15.01 -14.65 10.91
N ARG A 299 -13.80 -14.12 10.72
CA ARG A 299 -12.93 -13.72 11.84
C ARG A 299 -13.52 -12.58 12.67
N LEU A 300 -14.11 -11.58 12.03
CA LEU A 300 -14.80 -10.47 12.70
C LEU A 300 -15.95 -10.97 13.59
N ILE A 301 -16.75 -11.92 13.09
CA ILE A 301 -17.84 -12.54 13.87
C ILE A 301 -17.26 -13.30 15.07
N ALA A 302 -16.19 -14.09 14.86
CA ALA A 302 -15.53 -14.81 15.94
C ALA A 302 -14.96 -13.87 17.01
N ALA A 303 -14.28 -12.78 16.59
CA ALA A 303 -13.76 -11.75 17.48
C ALA A 303 -14.88 -11.10 18.31
N LYS A 304 -15.99 -10.71 17.65
CA LYS A 304 -17.14 -10.10 18.33
C LYS A 304 -17.78 -11.05 19.33
N LYS A 305 -17.98 -12.31 18.96
CA LYS A 305 -18.52 -13.35 19.85
C LYS A 305 -17.64 -13.48 21.11
N LYS A 306 -16.33 -13.57 20.92
CA LYS A 306 -15.36 -13.72 22.01
C LYS A 306 -15.33 -12.50 22.95
N LEU A 307 -15.40 -11.29 22.42
CA LEU A 307 -15.52 -10.07 23.23
C LEU A 307 -16.84 -10.01 24.00
N CYS A 308 -17.95 -10.47 23.42
CA CYS A 308 -19.21 -10.58 24.15
C CYS A 308 -19.10 -11.58 25.31
N GLU A 309 -18.49 -12.76 25.08
CA GLU A 309 -18.26 -13.78 26.12
C GLU A 309 -17.35 -13.29 27.26
N MET A 310 -16.47 -12.32 27.00
CA MET A 310 -15.59 -11.71 28.00
C MET A 310 -16.13 -10.39 28.58
N GLU A 311 -17.32 -9.95 28.16
CA GLU A 311 -17.93 -8.67 28.56
C GLU A 311 -17.08 -7.41 28.19
N GLN A 312 -16.34 -7.50 27.08
CA GLN A 312 -15.40 -6.47 26.59
C GLN A 312 -15.92 -5.77 25.32
N GLN A 313 -17.19 -5.33 25.34
CA GLN A 313 -17.87 -4.76 24.17
C GLN A 313 -17.33 -3.37 23.76
N HIS A 314 -16.63 -2.67 24.65
CA HIS A 314 -16.05 -1.35 24.37
C HIS A 314 -15.01 -1.40 23.23
N VAL A 315 -14.35 -2.55 23.05
CA VAL A 315 -13.40 -2.80 21.94
C VAL A 315 -14.10 -2.74 20.57
N PHE A 316 -15.44 -2.86 20.50
CA PHE A 316 -16.19 -2.75 19.25
C PHE A 316 -16.03 -1.41 18.55
N HIS A 317 -15.69 -0.37 19.30
CA HIS A 317 -15.38 0.95 18.75
C HIS A 317 -14.32 0.87 17.65
N GLY A 318 -13.29 0.05 17.84
CA GLY A 318 -12.21 -0.13 16.85
C GLY A 318 -12.67 -0.68 15.50
N PHE A 319 -13.68 -1.56 15.51
CA PHE A 319 -14.25 -2.09 14.27
C PHE A 319 -15.16 -1.11 13.54
N ARG A 320 -15.65 -0.06 14.21
CA ARG A 320 -16.58 0.91 13.62
C ARG A 320 -15.86 2.02 12.87
N PHE A 321 -14.70 2.44 13.37
CA PHE A 321 -13.99 3.62 12.87
C PHE A 321 -12.65 3.31 12.20
N GLY A 322 -12.13 2.08 12.31
CA GLY A 322 -10.88 1.68 11.66
C GLY A 322 -11.02 1.37 10.18
N GLU A 323 -9.91 1.52 9.45
CA GLU A 323 -9.79 1.04 8.07
C GLU A 323 -9.91 -0.49 7.99
N LYS A 324 -10.14 -1.03 6.79
CA LYS A 324 -10.29 -2.49 6.58
C LYS A 324 -9.07 -3.29 7.05
N ALA A 325 -7.85 -2.76 6.86
CA ALA A 325 -6.63 -3.43 7.30
C ALA A 325 -6.49 -3.42 8.83
N GLN A 326 -6.75 -2.28 9.45
CA GLN A 326 -6.74 -2.11 10.92
C GLN A 326 -7.79 -3.01 11.59
N GLY A 327 -9.02 -3.06 11.04
CA GLY A 327 -10.06 -3.95 11.56
C GLY A 327 -9.73 -5.44 11.42
N ARG A 328 -8.97 -5.83 10.38
CA ARG A 328 -8.44 -7.20 10.23
C ARG A 328 -7.42 -7.51 11.33
N LEU A 329 -6.46 -6.61 11.56
CA LEU A 329 -5.44 -6.75 12.59
C LEU A 329 -6.08 -6.89 13.98
N LEU A 330 -7.02 -6.01 14.32
CA LEU A 330 -7.74 -6.08 15.60
C LEU A 330 -8.51 -7.41 15.76
N ALA A 331 -9.19 -7.86 14.70
CA ALA A 331 -9.93 -9.12 14.73
C ALA A 331 -8.99 -10.32 14.95
N ASP A 332 -7.82 -10.31 14.30
CA ASP A 332 -6.80 -11.36 14.44
C ASP A 332 -6.22 -11.37 15.86
N GLN A 333 -5.88 -10.20 16.43
CA GLN A 333 -5.42 -10.09 17.82
C GLN A 333 -6.44 -10.68 18.81
N ILE A 334 -7.71 -10.28 18.72
CA ILE A 334 -8.77 -10.74 19.63
C ILE A 334 -9.01 -12.24 19.49
N VAL A 335 -9.07 -12.75 18.25
CA VAL A 335 -9.24 -14.20 18.01
C VAL A 335 -8.06 -14.99 18.59
N GLY A 336 -6.85 -14.45 18.57
CA GLY A 336 -5.65 -15.06 19.14
C GLY A 336 -5.62 -15.13 20.68
N VAL A 337 -6.30 -14.22 21.40
CA VAL A 337 -6.24 -14.17 22.88
C VAL A 337 -6.70 -15.47 23.55
N ASN A 338 -5.96 -16.02 24.49
CA ASN A 338 -6.45 -17.15 25.29
C ASN A 338 -7.50 -16.69 26.32
N SER A 339 -8.79 -16.76 25.94
CA SER A 339 -9.89 -16.25 26.77
C SER A 339 -10.06 -17.01 28.07
N LYS A 340 -9.75 -18.31 28.10
CA LYS A 340 -9.79 -19.12 29.33
C LYS A 340 -8.73 -18.64 30.30
N LEU A 341 -7.48 -18.52 29.85
CA LEU A 341 -6.37 -18.05 30.67
C LEU A 341 -6.62 -16.63 31.21
N LEU A 342 -7.14 -15.73 30.37
CA LEU A 342 -7.53 -14.39 30.79
C LEU A 342 -8.61 -14.42 31.89
N GLN A 343 -9.67 -15.20 31.71
CA GLN A 343 -10.73 -15.33 32.71
C GLN A 343 -10.22 -15.91 34.04
N TYR A 344 -9.33 -16.92 33.99
CA TYR A 344 -8.70 -17.45 35.19
C TYR A 344 -7.83 -16.40 35.90
N ALA A 345 -7.03 -15.64 35.15
CA ALA A 345 -6.23 -14.55 35.71
C ALA A 345 -7.12 -13.48 36.38
N LEU A 346 -8.22 -13.08 35.73
CA LEU A 346 -9.15 -12.09 36.25
C LEU A 346 -9.87 -12.54 37.54
N LYS A 347 -10.20 -13.83 37.65
CA LYS A 347 -10.76 -14.43 38.87
C LYS A 347 -9.73 -14.48 40.00
N ASN A 348 -8.48 -14.86 39.69
CA ASN A 348 -7.43 -14.96 40.72
C ASN A 348 -6.99 -13.60 41.28
N ILE A 349 -7.12 -12.51 40.51
CA ILE A 349 -6.90 -11.15 41.02
C ILE A 349 -7.87 -10.80 42.17
N GLU A 350 -9.05 -11.45 42.25
CA GLU A 350 -10.01 -11.24 43.35
C GLU A 350 -9.57 -11.86 44.66
N ILE A 351 -8.70 -12.87 44.61
CA ILE A 351 -8.22 -13.57 45.78
C ILE A 351 -6.99 -12.80 46.26
N PRO A 352 -7.02 -12.18 47.47
CA PRO A 352 -5.83 -11.55 48.01
C PRO A 352 -4.76 -12.62 48.16
N SER A 353 -3.73 -12.55 47.30
CA SER A 353 -2.59 -13.45 47.41
C SER A 353 -1.88 -13.11 48.71
N LYS A 354 -1.84 -14.09 49.62
CA LYS A 354 -0.94 -14.05 50.77
C LYS A 354 0.46 -14.05 50.18
N ARG A 355 1.06 -12.88 50.01
CA ARG A 355 2.39 -12.73 49.42
C ARG A 355 3.36 -13.39 50.40
N TRP A 356 3.85 -14.58 50.05
CA TRP A 356 4.79 -15.31 50.91
C TRP A 356 6.01 -14.41 51.07
N ASN A 357 6.32 -14.03 52.31
CA ASN A 357 7.57 -13.35 52.58
C ASN A 357 8.70 -14.36 52.28
N VAL A 358 9.83 -13.90 51.71
CA VAL A 358 11.02 -14.75 51.48
C VAL A 358 11.41 -15.47 52.78
N ALA A 359 11.27 -14.80 53.93
CA ALA A 359 11.50 -15.39 55.25
C ALA A 359 10.49 -16.50 55.63
N GLU A 360 9.30 -16.53 55.05
CA GLU A 360 8.26 -17.54 55.26
C GLU A 360 8.50 -18.78 54.37
N LEU A 361 8.90 -18.56 53.11
CA LEU A 361 9.28 -19.63 52.16
C LEU A 361 10.56 -20.35 52.61
N VAL A 362 11.56 -19.59 53.08
CA VAL A 362 12.79 -20.15 53.62
C VAL A 362 12.48 -20.99 54.86
N ARG A 363 11.64 -20.50 55.80
CA ARG A 363 11.25 -21.24 57.00
C ARG A 363 10.48 -22.54 56.70
N SER A 364 9.58 -22.55 55.71
CA SER A 364 8.87 -23.78 55.30
C SER A 364 9.80 -24.80 54.66
N SER A 365 10.87 -24.36 54.00
CA SER A 365 11.88 -25.26 53.44
C SER A 365 12.74 -25.94 54.51
N GLU A 366 12.90 -25.34 55.69
CA GLU A 366 13.74 -25.90 56.76
C GLU A 366 13.16 -27.15 57.41
N THR A 367 11.83 -27.27 57.43
CA THR A 367 11.10 -28.41 58.00
C THR A 367 11.06 -29.64 57.07
N GLU A 368 11.41 -29.50 55.78
CA GLU A 368 11.43 -30.58 54.77
C GLU A 368 12.85 -30.89 54.22
N LYS A 369 13.91 -30.48 54.95
CA LYS A 369 15.33 -30.67 54.56
C LYS A 369 15.83 -32.13 54.48
N THR A 370 14.97 -33.14 54.55
CA THR A 370 15.39 -34.56 54.55
C THR A 370 15.61 -35.16 53.15
N ARG A 371 15.27 -34.45 52.06
CA ARG A 371 15.46 -34.96 50.68
C ARG A 371 16.00 -33.92 49.67
N THR A 372 16.77 -32.94 50.12
CA THR A 372 17.37 -31.94 49.22
C THR A 372 18.76 -32.40 48.76
N LEU A 373 18.95 -32.55 47.46
CA LEU A 373 20.25 -32.87 46.87
C LEU A 373 21.15 -31.64 46.98
N LYS A 374 22.20 -31.70 47.80
CA LYS A 374 23.17 -30.61 47.94
C LYS A 374 24.17 -30.68 46.78
N ILE A 375 24.03 -29.77 45.84
CA ILE A 375 25.00 -29.57 44.75
C ILE A 375 26.07 -28.60 45.26
N SER A 376 27.34 -28.99 45.19
CA SER A 376 28.44 -28.08 45.51
C SER A 376 28.57 -27.01 44.43
N GLU A 377 28.87 -25.77 44.81
CA GLU A 377 29.10 -24.65 43.88
C GLU A 377 30.19 -24.97 42.84
N GLU A 378 31.17 -25.80 43.21
CA GLU A 378 32.21 -26.30 42.29
C GLU A 378 31.67 -27.14 41.12
N CYS A 379 30.51 -27.80 41.26
CA CYS A 379 29.84 -28.53 40.17
C CYS A 379 29.20 -27.60 39.12
N LEU A 380 29.08 -26.30 39.42
CA LEU A 380 28.50 -25.30 38.53
C LEU A 380 29.58 -24.58 37.70
N THR A 381 30.87 -24.91 37.92
CA THR A 381 32.04 -24.31 37.25
C THR A 381 32.75 -25.30 36.32
N SER A 382 33.36 -24.79 35.24
CA SER A 382 33.85 -25.60 34.10
C SER A 382 35.11 -26.44 34.35
N SER A 383 35.73 -26.38 35.53
CA SER A 383 37.08 -26.93 35.77
C SER A 383 37.17 -27.92 36.94
N ALA A 384 36.15 -28.75 37.15
CA ALA A 384 36.14 -29.67 38.27
C ALA A 384 36.69 -31.06 37.87
N SER A 385 37.81 -31.46 38.47
CA SER A 385 38.48 -32.75 38.27
C SER A 385 37.65 -33.91 38.83
N LYS A 386 37.79 -35.11 38.23
CA LYS A 386 37.10 -36.36 38.60
C LYS A 386 37.16 -36.71 40.10
N GLU A 387 38.23 -36.27 40.79
CA GLU A 387 38.46 -36.48 42.23
C GLU A 387 37.64 -35.57 43.15
N LYS A 388 37.08 -34.45 42.65
CA LYS A 388 36.33 -33.46 43.47
C LYS A 388 34.81 -33.56 43.36
N LEU A 389 34.27 -34.20 42.31
CA LEU A 389 32.80 -34.27 42.09
C LEU A 389 32.07 -35.35 42.89
N GLY A 390 32.76 -36.38 43.40
CA GLY A 390 32.13 -37.46 44.18
C GLY A 390 30.89 -38.06 43.51
N VAL A 391 29.74 -38.02 44.20
CA VAL A 391 28.44 -38.55 43.70
C VAL A 391 27.90 -37.75 42.50
N ASN A 392 28.30 -36.49 42.33
CA ASN A 392 27.82 -35.61 41.26
C ASN A 392 28.37 -35.99 39.88
N TRP A 393 29.55 -36.63 39.82
CA TRP A 393 30.13 -37.10 38.56
C TRP A 393 29.23 -38.15 37.89
N ALA A 394 28.65 -39.06 38.68
CA ALA A 394 27.74 -40.09 38.18
C ALA A 394 26.45 -39.48 37.59
N PHE A 395 25.98 -38.34 38.10
CA PHE A 395 24.84 -37.63 37.52
C PHE A 395 25.20 -36.93 36.21
N GLN A 396 26.40 -36.37 36.11
CA GLN A 396 26.91 -35.75 34.89
C GLN A 396 27.08 -36.77 33.75
N GLU A 397 27.74 -37.90 33.99
CA GLU A 397 27.86 -38.98 32.99
C GLU A 397 26.50 -39.51 32.55
N ARG A 398 25.55 -39.62 33.49
CA ARG A 398 24.18 -40.03 33.17
C ARG A 398 23.45 -38.98 32.32
N GLY A 399 23.69 -37.69 32.55
CA GLY A 399 23.17 -36.59 31.74
C GLY A 399 23.66 -36.66 30.29
N LEU A 400 24.98 -36.73 30.09
CA LEU A 400 25.61 -36.90 28.78
C LEU A 400 25.12 -38.16 28.05
N HIS A 401 24.95 -39.27 28.77
CA HIS A 401 24.38 -40.50 28.19
C HIS A 401 22.92 -40.35 27.75
N LEU A 402 22.12 -39.51 28.43
CA LEU A 402 20.75 -39.21 28.00
C LEU A 402 20.74 -38.28 26.78
N MET A 403 21.68 -37.33 26.71
CA MET A 403 21.85 -36.41 25.58
C MET A 403 22.27 -37.13 24.31
N SER A 404 23.33 -37.95 24.35
CA SER A 404 23.78 -38.78 23.22
C SER A 404 22.72 -39.77 22.73
N LYS A 405 21.75 -40.14 23.57
CA LYS A 405 20.58 -40.97 23.18
C LYS A 405 19.40 -40.17 22.62
N GLY A 406 19.50 -38.84 22.54
CA GLY A 406 18.43 -37.97 22.08
C GLY A 406 17.21 -37.94 23.01
N LYS A 407 17.39 -38.24 24.31
CA LYS A 407 16.29 -38.28 25.29
C LYS A 407 16.00 -36.93 25.95
N LEU A 408 16.80 -35.90 25.66
CA LEU A 408 16.69 -34.56 26.20
C LEU A 408 16.27 -33.58 25.10
N ALA A 409 15.38 -32.65 25.43
CA ALA A 409 15.08 -31.47 24.62
C ALA A 409 15.28 -30.19 25.43
N ILE A 410 15.64 -29.10 24.75
CA ILE A 410 15.92 -27.81 25.38
C ILE A 410 14.91 -26.77 24.88
N VAL A 411 14.29 -26.06 25.81
CA VAL A 411 13.41 -24.91 25.55
C VAL A 411 14.13 -23.64 25.99
N LEU A 412 14.39 -22.74 25.04
CA LEU A 412 15.05 -21.47 25.27
C LEU A 412 14.05 -20.31 25.13
N VAL A 413 13.78 -19.64 26.25
CA VAL A 413 12.99 -18.41 26.28
C VAL A 413 13.91 -17.21 26.08
N VAL A 414 13.72 -16.51 24.96
CA VAL A 414 14.51 -15.35 24.54
C VAL A 414 13.62 -14.11 24.60
N ASN A 415 13.71 -13.38 25.70
CA ASN A 415 13.02 -12.10 25.86
C ASN A 415 13.87 -11.00 25.24
N GLU A 416 13.38 -10.40 24.16
CA GLU A 416 13.83 -9.07 23.78
C GLU A 416 13.16 -8.10 24.75
N SER A 417 13.96 -7.41 25.58
CA SER A 417 13.44 -6.27 26.31
C SER A 417 12.88 -5.30 25.28
N GLU A 418 11.56 -5.10 25.29
CA GLU A 418 10.93 -3.98 24.61
C GLU A 418 11.54 -2.72 25.25
N GLU A 419 12.61 -2.19 24.67
CA GLU A 419 13.09 -0.86 25.00
C GLU A 419 11.88 0.06 24.85
N GLN A 420 11.39 0.52 25.98
CA GLN A 420 10.36 1.53 26.06
C GLN A 420 10.82 2.71 25.22
N ALA A 421 10.11 2.94 24.12
CA ALA A 421 10.10 4.21 23.42
C ALA A 421 9.54 5.27 24.38
N CYS A 422 10.37 5.71 25.32
CA CYS A 422 10.19 6.96 26.01
C CYS A 422 10.62 8.03 25.00
N GLY A 423 9.65 8.81 24.55
CA GLY A 423 9.90 9.93 23.67
C GLY A 423 10.81 10.94 24.35
N SER A 424 12.02 11.10 23.82
CA SER A 424 12.73 12.36 23.82
C SER A 424 13.48 12.45 22.52
N ASP A 425 13.18 13.49 21.74
CA ASP A 425 14.04 13.99 20.68
C ASP A 425 15.49 13.98 21.15
N HIS A 426 16.36 13.30 20.41
CA HIS A 426 17.75 13.69 20.30
C HIS A 426 18.28 13.18 18.94
N ASP A 427 18.26 14.10 17.97
CA ASP A 427 19.45 14.29 17.12
C ASP A 427 20.65 14.33 18.07
N LEU A 428 21.57 13.36 17.94
CA LEU A 428 22.99 13.44 18.27
C LEU A 428 23.66 12.06 18.01
N VAL A 429 24.42 12.03 16.91
CA VAL A 429 25.71 11.33 16.72
C VAL A 429 25.72 9.79 16.81
N ASP A 430 25.98 9.19 15.65
CA ASP A 430 26.61 7.89 15.43
C ASP A 430 27.55 7.49 16.58
N SER A 431 27.06 6.60 17.44
CA SER A 431 27.85 5.93 18.45
C SER A 431 27.54 4.44 18.37
N GLN A 432 28.43 3.71 17.71
CA GLN A 432 28.41 2.25 17.65
C GLN A 432 28.51 1.66 19.06
N SER A 433 27.40 1.15 19.60
CA SER A 433 27.39 0.22 20.74
C SER A 433 26.66 -1.06 20.34
N ASN A 434 27.30 -1.84 19.46
CA ASN A 434 26.77 -3.09 18.89
C ASN A 434 26.84 -4.31 19.84
N GLU A 435 26.93 -4.15 21.17
CA GLU A 435 27.38 -5.23 22.06
C GLU A 435 26.28 -5.99 22.84
N THR A 436 25.01 -5.61 22.80
CA THR A 436 24.00 -6.23 23.68
C THR A 436 22.65 -6.52 23.02
N SER A 437 22.63 -7.01 21.77
CA SER A 437 21.39 -7.63 21.28
C SER A 437 21.23 -9.04 21.88
N PRO A 438 20.02 -9.48 22.30
CA PRO A 438 19.79 -10.84 22.81
C PRO A 438 20.26 -11.93 21.84
N CYS A 439 20.17 -11.67 20.53
CA CYS A 439 20.69 -12.55 19.48
C CYS A 439 22.22 -12.64 19.49
N SER A 440 22.95 -11.56 19.73
CA SER A 440 24.42 -11.59 19.86
C SER A 440 24.89 -12.33 21.12
N LEU A 441 24.16 -12.20 22.23
CA LEU A 441 24.41 -12.99 23.44
C LEU A 441 24.12 -14.48 23.21
N LEU A 442 23.02 -14.79 22.52
CA LEU A 442 22.71 -16.16 22.13
C LEU A 442 23.77 -16.72 21.18
N GLN A 443 24.28 -15.94 20.23
CA GLN A 443 25.36 -16.37 19.34
C GLN A 443 26.62 -16.71 20.13
N LYS A 444 27.07 -15.81 21.02
CA LYS A 444 28.22 -16.06 21.92
C LYS A 444 27.99 -17.33 22.75
N PHE A 445 26.76 -17.53 23.25
CA PHE A 445 26.38 -18.69 24.05
C PHE A 445 26.33 -20.01 23.25
N LEU A 446 25.83 -19.99 22.01
CA LEU A 446 25.77 -21.16 21.12
C LEU A 446 27.13 -21.50 20.49
N CYS A 447 28.06 -20.54 20.41
CA CYS A 447 29.44 -20.76 19.97
C CYS A 447 30.34 -21.28 21.09
N ASP A 448 29.94 -21.19 22.37
CA ASP A 448 30.69 -21.73 23.49
C ASP A 448 30.31 -23.20 23.74
N ASP A 449 31.04 -24.11 23.07
CA ASP A 449 30.86 -25.56 23.20
C ASP A 449 31.08 -26.08 24.62
N GLN A 450 31.72 -25.30 25.50
CA GLN A 450 31.93 -25.70 26.89
C GLN A 450 30.75 -25.37 27.81
N ARG A 451 29.79 -24.54 27.39
CA ARG A 451 28.68 -24.07 28.24
C ARG A 451 27.31 -24.62 27.87
N PHE A 452 27.07 -24.95 26.60
CA PHE A 452 25.75 -25.36 26.12
C PHE A 452 25.67 -26.85 25.78
N VAL A 453 25.85 -27.24 24.52
CA VAL A 453 25.84 -28.65 24.09
C VAL A 453 27.04 -28.82 23.17
N GLU A 454 27.84 -29.86 23.40
CA GLU A 454 28.99 -30.18 22.53
C GLU A 454 28.51 -30.35 21.09
N THR A 455 29.28 -29.87 20.11
CA THR A 455 28.85 -29.82 18.70
C THR A 455 28.43 -31.19 18.16
N GLU A 456 29.06 -32.27 18.64
CA GLU A 456 28.76 -33.65 18.26
C GLU A 456 27.38 -34.13 18.73
N GLU A 457 26.89 -33.61 19.86
CA GLU A 457 25.60 -34.03 20.46
C GLU A 457 24.41 -33.20 19.96
N ARG A 458 24.65 -32.04 19.32
CA ARG A 458 23.61 -31.12 18.84
C ARG A 458 22.66 -31.74 17.80
N ALA A 459 23.13 -32.72 17.03
CA ALA A 459 22.29 -33.44 16.08
C ALA A 459 21.16 -34.24 16.77
N PHE A 460 21.37 -34.64 18.02
CA PHE A 460 20.45 -35.50 18.76
C PHE A 460 19.47 -34.74 19.65
N VAL A 461 19.74 -33.45 19.94
CA VAL A 461 18.97 -32.65 20.90
C VAL A 461 18.00 -31.70 20.17
N PRO A 462 16.68 -31.89 20.30
CA PRO A 462 15.71 -30.91 19.81
C PRO A 462 15.77 -29.61 20.61
N VAL A 463 15.69 -28.47 19.91
CA VAL A 463 15.74 -27.14 20.53
C VAL A 463 14.50 -26.33 20.13
N ILE A 464 13.88 -25.71 21.13
CA ILE A 464 12.64 -24.95 20.98
C ILE A 464 12.89 -23.53 21.43
N PHE A 465 12.77 -22.58 20.52
CA PHE A 465 12.89 -21.15 20.80
C PHE A 465 11.52 -20.54 21.03
N ILE A 466 11.39 -19.82 22.15
CA ILE A 466 10.21 -19.02 22.48
C ILE A 466 10.62 -17.56 22.51
N SER A 467 10.04 -16.73 21.63
CA SER A 467 10.35 -15.30 21.56
C SER A 467 9.21 -14.51 20.92
N SER A 468 9.37 -13.19 20.83
CA SER A 468 8.45 -12.31 20.09
C SER A 468 8.47 -12.62 18.59
N ALA A 469 7.44 -12.22 17.85
CA ALA A 469 7.40 -12.40 16.38
C ALA A 469 8.64 -11.79 15.67
N ARG A 470 9.12 -10.64 16.15
CA ARG A 470 10.33 -9.99 15.64
C ARG A 470 11.58 -10.80 16.01
N GLY A 471 11.66 -11.28 17.25
CA GLY A 471 12.76 -12.10 17.74
C GLY A 471 12.88 -13.41 16.98
N ILE A 472 11.77 -14.09 16.67
CA ILE A 472 11.77 -15.32 15.86
C ILE A 472 12.38 -15.09 14.48
N GLU A 473 12.02 -13.99 13.81
CA GLU A 473 12.57 -13.69 12.48
C GLU A 473 14.08 -13.43 12.54
N SER A 474 14.54 -12.74 13.59
CA SER A 474 15.98 -12.56 13.86
C SER A 474 16.69 -13.88 14.15
N LEU A 475 16.08 -14.76 14.95
CA LEU A 475 16.63 -16.09 15.26
C LEU A 475 16.68 -17.00 14.03
N ARG A 476 15.68 -16.96 13.16
CA ARG A 476 15.67 -17.74 11.90
C ARG A 476 16.82 -17.32 10.99
N ARG A 477 17.05 -16.02 10.85
CA ARG A 477 18.21 -15.49 10.09
C ARG A 477 19.52 -15.94 10.72
N LEU A 478 19.69 -15.74 12.04
CA LEU A 478 20.89 -16.16 12.77
C LEU A 478 21.21 -17.65 12.61
N PHE A 479 20.22 -18.54 12.72
CA PHE A 479 20.43 -19.98 12.52
C PHE A 479 20.75 -20.31 11.06
N SER A 480 20.08 -19.68 10.10
CA SER A 480 20.34 -19.94 8.67
C SER A 480 21.73 -19.47 8.25
N ASP A 481 22.18 -18.33 8.76
CA ASP A 481 23.49 -17.73 8.44
C ASP A 481 24.67 -18.54 9.04
N ASN A 482 24.43 -19.33 10.08
CA ASN A 482 25.44 -20.11 10.80
C ASN A 482 25.24 -21.63 10.70
N ASP A 483 24.61 -22.11 9.63
CA ASP A 483 24.36 -23.54 9.37
C ASP A 483 23.74 -24.29 10.57
N TYR A 484 22.76 -23.65 11.19
CA TYR A 484 22.03 -24.11 12.37
C TYR A 484 22.91 -24.46 13.58
N PHE A 485 24.16 -23.99 13.64
CA PHE A 485 25.10 -24.25 14.73
C PHE A 485 25.28 -25.76 15.04
N GLY A 486 25.12 -26.64 14.04
CA GLY A 486 25.21 -28.09 14.20
C GLY A 486 23.93 -28.78 14.68
N PHE A 487 22.83 -28.05 14.89
CA PHE A 487 21.52 -28.65 15.15
C PHE A 487 20.86 -29.13 13.85
N GLU A 488 20.13 -30.25 13.92
CA GLU A 488 19.32 -30.67 12.77
C GLU A 488 18.17 -29.68 12.52
N PRO A 489 18.04 -29.10 11.31
CA PRO A 489 17.02 -28.07 11.03
C PRO A 489 15.58 -28.51 11.31
N GLN A 490 15.28 -29.81 11.18
CA GLN A 490 13.95 -30.38 11.45
C GLN A 490 13.61 -30.45 12.95
N LYS A 491 14.65 -30.45 13.81
CA LYS A 491 14.54 -30.52 15.27
C LYS A 491 14.65 -29.13 15.94
N VAL A 492 14.76 -28.06 15.15
CA VAL A 492 14.73 -26.68 15.64
C VAL A 492 13.34 -26.07 15.44
N TRP A 493 12.64 -25.76 16.54
CA TRP A 493 11.30 -25.20 16.51
C TRP A 493 11.27 -23.78 17.03
N TYR A 494 10.38 -22.96 16.47
CA TYR A 494 10.20 -21.56 16.87
C TYR A 494 8.72 -21.33 17.21
N LEU A 495 8.46 -20.82 18.41
CA LEU A 495 7.12 -20.57 18.92
C LEU A 495 7.01 -19.10 19.37
N GLU A 496 5.95 -18.43 18.92
CA GLU A 496 5.66 -17.06 19.36
C GLU A 496 5.19 -17.07 20.82
N GLU A 497 5.77 -16.18 21.62
CA GLU A 497 5.42 -16.03 23.02
C GLU A 497 3.94 -15.68 23.19
N GLU A 498 3.26 -16.39 24.10
CA GLU A 498 1.85 -16.14 24.40
C GLU A 498 1.69 -14.78 25.08
N LYS A 499 0.76 -13.95 24.56
CA LYS A 499 0.46 -12.62 25.11
C LYS A 499 -0.98 -12.55 25.62
N LEU A 500 -1.16 -11.88 26.75
CA LEU A 500 -2.48 -11.57 27.30
C LEU A 500 -2.81 -10.08 27.20
N PRO A 501 -4.09 -9.72 27.02
CA PRO A 501 -4.51 -8.33 27.09
C PRO A 501 -4.28 -7.73 28.47
N ILE A 502 -3.80 -6.48 28.50
CA ILE A 502 -3.71 -5.70 29.73
C ILE A 502 -5.12 -5.18 30.05
N VAL A 503 -5.50 -5.28 31.33
CA VAL A 503 -6.81 -4.87 31.82
C VAL A 503 -6.68 -3.74 32.84
N SER A 504 -7.70 -2.88 32.89
CA SER A 504 -7.80 -1.82 33.89
C SER A 504 -7.89 -2.38 35.31
N SER A 505 -7.11 -1.82 36.22
CA SER A 505 -7.17 -2.07 37.67
C SER A 505 -8.15 -1.15 38.41
N SER A 506 -8.95 -0.34 37.68
CA SER A 506 -9.87 0.62 38.30
C SER A 506 -10.90 -0.08 39.21
N LEU A 507 -11.17 0.56 40.35
CA LEU A 507 -12.19 0.17 41.32
C LEU A 507 -13.60 0.62 40.91
N GLU A 508 -13.71 1.51 39.90
CA GLU A 508 -15.00 1.96 39.38
C GLU A 508 -15.70 0.86 38.59
N GLU A 509 -16.96 0.59 38.94
CA GLU A 509 -17.74 -0.53 38.40
C GLU A 509 -17.92 -0.47 36.87
N GLN A 510 -17.93 0.73 36.29
CA GLN A 510 -18.05 0.93 34.83
C GLN A 510 -16.77 0.56 34.05
N ASN A 511 -15.60 0.67 34.67
CA ASN A 511 -14.29 0.50 34.03
C ASN A 511 -13.46 -0.66 34.61
N ARG A 512 -14.02 -1.42 35.55
CA ARG A 512 -13.37 -2.54 36.19
C ARG A 512 -13.02 -3.62 35.16
N ARG A 513 -11.74 -3.97 35.06
CA ARG A 513 -11.22 -5.06 34.19
C ARG A 513 -11.54 -4.91 32.71
N LYS A 514 -11.68 -3.68 32.22
CA LYS A 514 -11.80 -3.43 30.79
C LYS A 514 -10.44 -3.59 30.11
N ILE A 515 -10.39 -4.29 28.98
CA ILE A 515 -9.18 -4.42 28.15
C ILE A 515 -8.73 -3.02 27.72
N LEU A 516 -7.45 -2.72 27.95
CA LEU A 516 -6.87 -1.45 27.55
C LEU A 516 -6.54 -1.47 26.06
N MET A 517 -6.81 -0.36 25.39
CA MET A 517 -6.51 -0.15 23.99
C MET A 517 -5.22 0.65 23.88
N LYS A 518 -4.26 0.19 23.07
CA LYS A 518 -3.05 0.96 22.73
C LYS A 518 -3.36 2.04 21.71
N SER A 519 -4.24 1.72 20.77
CA SER A 519 -4.85 2.65 19.81
C SER A 519 -6.30 2.20 19.55
N PRO A 520 -7.15 2.99 18.87
CA PRO A 520 -8.53 2.58 18.63
C PRO A 520 -8.68 1.21 17.94
N TRP A 521 -7.64 0.72 17.26
CA TRP A 521 -7.62 -0.52 16.48
C TRP A 521 -6.57 -1.54 16.96
N GLU A 522 -5.94 -1.33 18.12
CA GLU A 522 -4.93 -2.25 18.66
C GLU A 522 -5.14 -2.41 20.17
N ILE A 523 -5.27 -3.66 20.63
CA ILE A 523 -5.35 -3.95 22.06
C ILE A 523 -3.95 -3.88 22.68
N LEU A 524 -3.86 -3.40 23.92
CA LEU A 524 -2.63 -3.43 24.67
C LEU A 524 -2.41 -4.85 25.22
N GLN A 525 -1.24 -5.44 24.96
CA GLN A 525 -0.91 -6.81 25.34
C GLN A 525 0.46 -6.88 26.02
N SER A 526 0.62 -7.83 26.92
CA SER A 526 1.88 -8.14 27.58
C SER A 526 2.13 -9.65 27.52
N PRO A 527 3.39 -10.11 27.43
CA PRO A 527 3.73 -11.51 27.64
C PRO A 527 3.16 -12.09 28.93
N VAL A 528 2.79 -13.38 28.91
CA VAL A 528 2.30 -14.10 30.09
C VAL A 528 3.40 -14.32 31.14
N GLY A 529 4.67 -14.19 30.73
CA GLY A 529 5.84 -14.49 31.55
C GLY A 529 6.27 -15.96 31.46
N SER A 530 7.27 -16.34 32.26
CA SER A 530 7.92 -17.66 32.17
C SER A 530 6.97 -18.84 32.41
N GLY A 531 5.93 -18.67 33.23
CA GLY A 531 4.90 -19.69 33.43
C GLY A 531 4.04 -19.97 32.18
N GLY A 532 4.00 -19.04 31.22
CA GLY A 532 3.28 -19.18 29.95
C GLY A 532 3.87 -20.25 29.03
N VAL A 533 5.14 -20.63 29.23
CA VAL A 533 5.83 -21.68 28.44
C VAL A 533 5.05 -22.98 28.47
N ILE A 534 4.49 -23.38 29.61
CA ILE A 534 3.76 -24.65 29.75
C ILE A 534 2.47 -24.63 28.91
N SER A 535 1.72 -23.53 29.00
CA SER A 535 0.52 -23.29 28.19
C SER A 535 0.85 -23.33 26.69
N LEU A 536 1.94 -22.66 26.30
CA LEU A 536 2.39 -22.58 24.92
C LEU A 536 2.79 -23.95 24.36
N LEU A 537 3.59 -24.73 25.10
CA LEU A 537 4.00 -26.07 24.69
C LEU A 537 2.79 -27.01 24.54
N SER A 538 1.85 -26.95 25.47
CA SER A 538 0.63 -27.78 25.43
C SER A 538 -0.26 -27.42 24.22
N SER A 539 -0.48 -26.14 23.96
CA SER A 539 -1.35 -25.68 22.86
C SER A 539 -0.84 -26.09 21.46
N HIS A 540 0.47 -26.28 21.32
CA HIS A 540 1.12 -26.72 20.08
C HIS A 540 1.37 -28.24 20.03
N ASN A 541 0.87 -29.01 21.01
CA ASN A 541 1.10 -30.45 21.17
C ASN A 541 2.59 -30.83 21.14
N ILE A 542 3.46 -29.95 21.66
CA ILE A 542 4.90 -30.15 21.68
C ILE A 542 5.29 -31.37 22.52
N PRO A 543 4.73 -31.61 23.72
CA PRO A 543 5.06 -32.80 24.50
C PRO A 543 4.77 -34.11 23.75
N ASP A 544 3.66 -34.19 23.02
CA ASP A 544 3.33 -35.39 22.23
C ASP A 544 4.29 -35.58 21.05
N ASN A 545 4.73 -34.48 20.43
CA ASN A 545 5.71 -34.54 19.34
C ASN A 545 7.10 -34.94 19.85
N LEU A 546 7.53 -34.41 21.00
CA LEU A 546 8.77 -34.79 21.66
C LEU A 546 8.75 -36.27 22.09
N SER A 547 7.63 -36.73 22.64
CA SER A 547 7.43 -38.14 23.02
C SER A 547 7.55 -39.08 21.81
N LYS A 548 7.01 -38.70 20.64
CA LYS A 548 7.18 -39.47 19.38
C LYS A 548 8.64 -39.56 18.91
N ILE A 549 9.45 -38.56 19.21
CA ILE A 549 10.88 -38.52 18.87
C ILE A 549 11.72 -39.27 19.91
N GLY A 550 11.12 -39.69 21.03
CA GLY A 550 11.80 -40.46 22.09
C GLY A 550 12.40 -39.60 23.21
N VAL A 551 12.00 -38.32 23.29
CA VAL A 551 12.43 -37.41 24.35
C VAL A 551 11.68 -37.72 25.66
N GLU A 552 12.42 -37.86 26.75
CA GLU A 552 11.91 -38.14 28.11
C GLU A 552 12.02 -36.92 29.03
N TYR A 553 12.99 -36.03 28.77
CA TYR A 553 13.30 -34.89 29.62
C TYR A 553 13.28 -33.58 28.83
N ILE A 554 12.71 -32.53 29.43
CA ILE A 554 12.68 -31.18 28.86
C ILE A 554 13.36 -30.24 29.84
N GLU A 555 14.41 -29.58 29.37
CA GLU A 555 15.05 -28.51 30.12
C GLU A 555 14.50 -27.16 29.64
N VAL A 556 14.04 -26.32 30.56
CA VAL A 556 13.53 -24.98 30.26
C VAL A 556 14.52 -23.95 30.80
N ARG A 557 15.07 -23.14 29.90
CA ARG A 557 16.04 -22.08 30.23
C ARG A 557 15.56 -20.72 29.75
N HIS A 558 15.98 -19.70 30.46
CA HIS A 558 15.70 -18.31 30.13
C HIS A 558 17.02 -17.58 29.86
N LEU A 559 17.16 -16.99 28.68
CA LEU A 559 18.46 -16.50 28.18
C LEU A 559 19.12 -15.47 29.11
N LEU A 560 18.32 -14.61 29.76
CA LEU A 560 18.82 -13.62 30.74
C LEU A 560 19.56 -14.22 31.94
N TYR A 561 19.35 -15.52 32.24
CA TYR A 561 19.99 -16.23 33.34
C TYR A 561 21.02 -17.27 32.85
N CYS A 562 21.26 -17.36 31.54
CA CYS A 562 22.18 -18.35 30.97
C CYS A 562 23.66 -17.99 31.16
N SER A 563 24.00 -16.78 31.62
CA SER A 563 25.39 -16.38 31.84
C SER A 563 26.05 -17.07 33.03
N GLU A 564 25.27 -17.73 33.91
CA GLU A 564 25.75 -18.21 35.22
C GLU A 564 25.94 -19.73 35.33
N PHE A 565 25.36 -20.56 34.44
CA PHE A 565 25.36 -22.03 34.64
C PHE A 565 25.61 -22.85 33.36
N LYS A 566 26.44 -23.90 33.49
CA LYS A 566 26.77 -24.89 32.45
C LYS A 566 25.69 -25.98 32.37
N LEU A 567 25.47 -26.55 31.18
CA LEU A 567 24.61 -27.72 30.91
C LEU A 567 25.22 -29.03 31.43
#